data_AF-A0A8J6QHE3-F1
#
_entry.id   AF-A0A8J6QHE3-F1
#
_cell.length_a   1.000
_cell.length_b   1.000
_cell.length_c   1.000
_cell.angle_alpha   90.00
_cell.angle_beta   90.00
_cell.angle_gamma   90.00
#
_symmetry.space_group_name_H-M   'P 1'
#
loop_
_entity.id
_entity.type
_entity.pdbx_description
1 polymer ?
#
loop_
_entity_poly.entity_id
_entity_poly.type
_entity_poly.pdbx_seq_one_letter_code
_entity_poly.pdbx_strand_id
1 'polypeptide(L)'
;MQRTYLPLLALSAAIAAPAWAASVFTSQPLDQSRFAVLAQPVGKSDWKLLVLEQIKPEPLCWEKRSDGLIDPALNRFDFSGICSRYIDSNGYSLRVGDEDLASRYRLRLEQQGNAVTLLAMTPTQPTELLVGRGTLSQRDREAFVAIELEPGWSLERRAYGSQTLSHVYFANGTSLSQLIAKASRGSSGASTPAAAANVSKLKPLPPQPGSGPIALQVIPFKP
;
A
#
# COMPACT_ATOMS: atom_id res chain seq x y z
N MET A 1 -33.30 69.61 8.54
CA MET A 1 -32.46 69.13 7.43
C MET A 1 -32.32 67.62 7.57
N GLN A 2 -33.00 66.85 6.71
CA GLN A 2 -32.93 65.39 6.68
C GLN A 2 -31.65 64.94 5.96
N ARG A 3 -30.94 63.96 6.51
CA ARG A 3 -29.85 63.26 5.83
C ARG A 3 -30.08 61.76 5.95
N THR A 4 -30.66 61.22 4.90
CA THR A 4 -30.75 59.81 4.55
C THR A 4 -29.37 59.34 4.05
N TYR A 5 -28.87 58.21 4.55
CA TYR A 5 -27.78 57.48 3.91
C TYR A 5 -28.05 55.97 3.96
N LEU A 6 -28.01 55.36 2.77
CA LEU A 6 -28.18 53.93 2.49
C LEU A 6 -27.07 53.10 3.14
N PRO A 7 -27.36 51.91 3.70
CA PRO A 7 -26.33 50.92 3.99
C PRO A 7 -25.98 50.15 2.70
N LEU A 8 -24.71 50.21 2.28
CA LEU A 8 -24.15 49.34 1.25
C LEU A 8 -23.75 48.00 1.91
N LEU A 9 -24.50 46.94 1.64
CA LEU A 9 -24.13 45.57 2.00
C LEU A 9 -23.25 44.98 0.90
N ALA A 10 -21.93 44.93 1.13
CA ALA A 10 -21.00 44.19 0.28
C ALA A 10 -20.91 42.74 0.77
N LEU A 11 -21.45 41.80 -0.01
CA LEU A 11 -21.39 40.37 0.28
C LEU A 11 -20.13 39.77 -0.38
N SER A 12 -19.02 39.69 0.36
CA SER A 12 -17.80 39.01 -0.11
C SER A 12 -17.94 37.50 0.05
N ALA A 13 -18.23 36.79 -1.04
CA ALA A 13 -18.14 35.33 -1.08
C ALA A 13 -16.67 34.92 -1.26
N ALA A 14 -15.98 34.63 -0.14
CA ALA A 14 -14.66 34.00 -0.18
C ALA A 14 -14.83 32.51 -0.52
N ILE A 15 -14.48 32.13 -1.74
CA ILE A 15 -14.35 30.72 -2.13
C ILE A 15 -13.10 30.19 -1.45
N ALA A 16 -13.26 29.56 -0.29
CA ALA A 16 -12.17 28.85 0.39
C ALA A 16 -11.83 27.60 -0.43
N ALA A 17 -10.79 27.68 -1.25
CA ALA A 17 -10.16 26.47 -1.77
C ALA A 17 -9.56 25.70 -0.59
N PRO A 18 -9.75 24.36 -0.51
CA PRO A 18 -9.14 23.58 0.55
C PRO A 18 -7.62 23.65 0.37
N ALA A 19 -6.94 24.31 1.31
CA ALA A 19 -5.49 24.22 1.42
C ALA A 19 -5.14 22.83 1.95
N TRP A 20 -4.72 21.93 1.07
CA TRP A 20 -4.04 20.72 1.53
C TRP A 20 -2.72 21.14 2.16
N ALA A 21 -2.60 20.96 3.47
CA ALA A 21 -1.36 21.24 4.18
C ALA A 21 -0.24 20.39 3.56
N ALA A 22 0.76 21.05 2.98
CA ALA A 22 1.96 20.38 2.53
C ALA A 22 2.54 19.57 3.70
N SER A 23 2.97 18.34 3.45
CA SER A 23 3.60 17.53 4.49
C SER A 23 4.79 18.31 5.06
N VAL A 24 4.85 18.44 6.38
CA VAL A 24 6.02 19.02 7.07
C VAL A 24 7.27 18.16 6.89
N PHE A 25 7.10 16.93 6.43
CA PHE A 25 8.17 16.00 6.12
C PHE A 25 8.50 16.01 4.62
N THR A 26 9.78 16.15 4.35
CA THR A 26 10.38 15.94 3.04
C THR A 26 10.95 14.53 2.95
N SER A 27 11.43 14.17 1.77
CA SER A 27 12.14 12.91 1.55
C SER A 27 13.51 13.16 0.93
N GLN A 28 14.45 12.28 1.24
CA GLN A 28 15.80 12.28 0.69
C GLN A 28 16.09 10.94 0.03
N PRO A 29 16.77 10.92 -1.13
CA PRO A 29 17.12 9.68 -1.80
C PRO A 29 18.03 8.81 -0.93
N LEU A 30 17.84 7.49 -1.01
CA LEU A 30 18.69 6.49 -0.36
C LEU A 30 19.54 5.75 -1.38
N ASP A 31 20.71 5.28 -0.95
CA ASP A 31 21.47 4.28 -1.70
C ASP A 31 20.76 2.92 -1.58
N GLN A 32 20.07 2.52 -2.64
CA GLN A 32 19.25 1.31 -2.66
C GLN A 32 20.07 0.03 -2.45
N SER A 33 21.37 0.04 -2.79
CA SER A 33 22.24 -1.14 -2.63
C SER A 33 22.45 -1.53 -1.16
N ARG A 34 22.22 -0.59 -0.24
CA ARG A 34 22.30 -0.80 1.20
C ARG A 34 21.01 -1.36 1.79
N PHE A 35 19.98 -1.60 1.00
CA PHE A 35 18.68 -2.04 1.49
C PHE A 35 18.24 -3.39 0.93
N ALA A 36 17.52 -4.13 1.75
CA ALA A 36 16.76 -5.31 1.32
C ALA A 36 15.30 -5.14 1.75
N VAL A 37 14.37 -5.20 0.79
CA VAL A 37 12.93 -5.25 1.05
C VAL A 37 12.52 -6.72 1.01
N LEU A 38 12.01 -7.23 2.13
CA LEU A 38 11.83 -8.65 2.36
C LEU A 38 10.39 -8.97 2.77
N ALA A 39 9.87 -10.06 2.22
CA ALA A 39 8.65 -10.69 2.67
C ALA A 39 8.99 -11.86 3.60
N GLN A 40 8.80 -11.64 4.89
CA GLN A 40 8.97 -12.65 5.93
C GLN A 40 7.68 -13.48 6.05
N PRO A 41 7.73 -14.81 5.87
CA PRO A 41 6.57 -15.64 6.11
C PRO A 41 6.26 -15.71 7.60
N VAL A 42 4.98 -15.51 7.96
CA VAL A 42 4.47 -15.68 9.32
C VAL A 42 3.23 -16.56 9.31
N GLY A 43 3.08 -17.40 10.34
CA GLY A 43 1.98 -18.36 10.39
C GLY A 43 1.94 -19.29 9.17
N LYS A 44 0.73 -19.68 8.75
CA LYS A 44 0.52 -20.62 7.64
C LYS A 44 0.59 -19.93 6.27
N SER A 45 -0.06 -18.78 6.12
CA SER A 45 -0.26 -18.09 4.82
C SER A 45 0.15 -16.63 4.82
N ASP A 46 0.41 -16.05 6.00
CA ASP A 46 0.58 -14.61 6.14
C ASP A 46 2.03 -14.17 5.89
N TRP A 47 2.20 -12.89 5.62
CA TRP A 47 3.50 -12.30 5.30
C TRP A 47 3.66 -10.99 6.08
N LYS A 48 4.88 -10.73 6.55
CA LYS A 48 5.28 -9.44 7.13
C LYS A 48 6.31 -8.78 6.24
N LEU A 49 6.12 -7.49 6.02
CA LEU A 49 7.10 -6.67 5.32
C LEU A 49 8.20 -6.29 6.31
N LEU A 50 9.43 -6.54 5.90
CA LEU A 50 10.64 -6.21 6.63
C LEU A 50 11.56 -5.46 5.67
N VAL A 51 12.03 -4.29 6.06
CA VAL A 51 13.11 -3.62 5.34
C VAL A 51 14.36 -3.63 6.21
N LEU A 52 15.48 -4.05 5.64
CA LEU A 52 16.79 -4.01 6.26
C LEU A 52 17.64 -2.94 5.60
N GLU A 53 18.50 -2.30 6.40
CA GLU A 53 19.57 -1.44 5.91
C GLU A 53 20.91 -1.92 6.47
N GLN A 54 21.90 -2.06 5.60
CA GLN A 54 23.31 -2.26 5.96
C GLN A 54 23.93 -0.89 6.27
N ILE A 55 24.33 -0.62 7.51
CA ILE A 55 24.95 0.65 7.95
C ILE A 55 26.47 0.57 7.85
N LYS A 56 27.05 -0.50 8.40
CA LYS A 56 28.49 -0.79 8.30
C LYS A 56 28.72 -1.87 7.26
N PRO A 57 29.87 -1.96 6.58
CA PRO A 57 30.08 -2.96 5.54
C PRO A 57 30.03 -4.40 6.08
N GLU A 58 30.50 -4.62 7.31
CA GLU A 58 30.50 -5.94 7.96
C GLU A 58 30.16 -5.83 9.44
N PRO A 59 29.61 -6.90 10.04
CA PRO A 59 29.09 -8.11 9.37
C PRO A 59 27.87 -7.82 8.47
N LEU A 60 27.63 -8.68 7.49
CA LEU A 60 26.48 -8.55 6.58
C LEU A 60 25.16 -8.74 7.32
N CYS A 61 24.19 -7.86 7.03
CA CYS A 61 22.86 -7.91 7.62
C CYS A 61 21.97 -9.00 7.01
N TRP A 62 22.32 -9.46 5.81
CA TRP A 62 21.68 -10.58 5.13
C TRP A 62 22.62 -11.21 4.10
N GLU A 63 22.32 -12.44 3.69
CA GLU A 63 23.00 -13.15 2.63
C GLU A 63 22.00 -13.70 1.62
N LYS A 64 22.40 -13.77 0.34
CA LYS A 64 21.58 -14.38 -0.70
C LYS A 64 21.83 -15.88 -0.76
N ARG A 65 20.77 -16.68 -0.70
CA ARG A 65 20.82 -18.12 -0.86
C ARG A 65 20.80 -18.53 -2.33
N SER A 66 21.24 -19.76 -2.60
CA SER A 66 21.25 -20.36 -3.95
C SER A 66 19.84 -20.55 -4.54
N ASP A 67 18.82 -20.66 -3.70
CA ASP A 67 17.40 -20.78 -4.07
C ASP A 67 16.70 -19.43 -4.31
N GLY A 68 17.46 -18.34 -4.27
CA GLY A 68 16.97 -16.98 -4.50
C GLY A 68 16.36 -16.30 -3.27
N LEU A 69 16.22 -17.00 -2.14
CA LEU A 69 15.77 -16.40 -0.89
C LEU A 69 16.89 -15.61 -0.20
N ILE A 70 16.52 -14.76 0.75
CA ILE A 70 17.44 -13.95 1.55
C ILE A 70 17.43 -14.47 2.98
N ASP A 71 18.60 -14.80 3.50
CA ASP A 71 18.81 -15.17 4.91
C ASP A 71 19.21 -13.92 5.72
N PRO A 72 18.34 -13.39 6.59
CA PRO A 72 18.66 -12.25 7.45
C PRO A 72 19.50 -12.67 8.65
N ALA A 73 20.60 -11.96 8.89
CA ALA A 73 21.54 -12.29 9.96
C ALA A 73 21.19 -11.72 11.34
N LEU A 74 19.99 -11.13 11.50
CA LEU A 74 19.58 -10.35 12.68
C LEU A 74 19.55 -11.13 14.01
N ASN A 75 19.56 -12.46 13.97
CA ASN A 75 19.59 -13.33 15.15
C ASN A 75 20.96 -13.96 15.42
N ARG A 76 21.96 -13.68 14.59
CA ARG A 76 23.31 -14.31 14.67
C ARG A 76 24.34 -13.44 15.36
N PHE A 77 24.12 -12.13 15.46
CA PHE A 77 25.02 -11.19 16.11
C PHE A 77 24.25 -9.96 16.65
N ASP A 78 24.91 -9.16 17.50
CA ASP A 78 24.37 -7.85 17.90
C ASP A 78 24.45 -6.88 16.73
N PHE A 79 23.32 -6.65 16.08
CA PHE A 79 23.24 -5.81 14.89
C PHE A 79 23.23 -4.30 15.19
N SER A 80 23.29 -3.90 16.47
CA SER A 80 23.20 -2.50 16.89
C SER A 80 24.26 -1.62 16.21
N GLY A 81 23.81 -0.62 15.46
CA GLY A 81 24.69 0.29 14.71
C GLY A 81 25.41 -0.35 13.50
N ILE A 82 25.09 -1.60 13.17
CA ILE A 82 25.56 -2.31 11.96
C ILE A 82 24.42 -2.45 10.97
N CYS A 83 23.23 -2.83 11.45
CA CYS A 83 22.02 -2.96 10.66
C CYS A 83 20.92 -2.08 11.23
N SER A 84 20.07 -1.55 10.36
CA SER A 84 18.77 -1.00 10.72
C SER A 84 17.66 -1.95 10.28
N ARG A 85 16.60 -2.03 11.09
CA ARG A 85 15.40 -2.81 10.79
C ARG A 85 14.18 -1.90 10.84
N TYR A 86 13.45 -1.87 9.73
CA TYR A 86 12.19 -1.16 9.62
C TYR A 86 11.06 -2.17 9.54
N ILE A 87 10.16 -2.06 10.51
CA ILE A 87 8.97 -2.88 10.64
C ILE A 87 7.76 -1.95 10.76
N ASP A 88 6.62 -2.45 10.28
CA ASP A 88 5.32 -1.81 10.44
C ASP A 88 5.25 -0.33 9.98
N SER A 89 4.14 0.33 10.32
CA SER A 89 3.90 1.71 9.91
C SER A 89 4.77 2.76 10.62
N ASN A 90 5.50 2.38 11.67
CA ASN A 90 6.47 3.26 12.33
C ASN A 90 7.80 3.27 11.56
N GLY A 91 8.21 2.13 11.00
CA GLY A 91 9.44 2.00 10.24
C GLY A 91 9.32 2.49 8.80
N TYR A 92 8.16 2.27 8.16
CA TYR A 92 7.97 2.66 6.77
C TYR A 92 6.55 3.14 6.44
N SER A 93 6.42 3.87 5.35
CA SER A 93 5.12 4.27 4.78
C SER A 93 5.23 4.59 3.29
N LEU A 94 4.11 4.97 2.68
CA LEU A 94 4.04 5.32 1.27
C LEU A 94 4.18 6.84 1.09
N ARG A 95 5.00 7.28 0.12
CA ARG A 95 5.06 8.68 -0.33
C ARG A 95 4.89 8.71 -1.85
N VAL A 96 4.02 9.57 -2.34
CA VAL A 96 3.72 9.63 -3.78
C VAL A 96 3.62 11.09 -4.21
N GLY A 97 4.38 11.48 -5.23
CA GLY A 97 4.66 12.89 -5.52
C GLY A 97 5.16 13.59 -4.25
N ASP A 98 4.47 14.65 -3.84
CA ASP A 98 4.79 15.39 -2.62
C ASP A 98 3.93 15.00 -1.40
N GLU A 99 3.07 13.97 -1.54
CA GLU A 99 2.14 13.55 -0.51
C GLU A 99 2.70 12.41 0.35
N ASP A 100 2.71 12.62 1.67
CA ASP A 100 2.88 11.53 2.65
C ASP A 100 1.52 10.84 2.86
N LEU A 101 1.47 9.54 2.58
CA LEU A 101 0.24 8.76 2.56
C LEU A 101 0.12 7.82 3.77
N ALA A 102 0.98 7.92 4.78
CA ALA A 102 1.00 7.04 5.95
C ALA A 102 -0.34 6.93 6.70
N SER A 103 -1.15 8.00 6.68
CA SER A 103 -2.46 8.04 7.35
C SER A 103 -3.58 7.32 6.57
N ARG A 104 -3.40 7.10 5.26
CA ARG A 104 -4.47 6.61 4.36
C ARG A 104 -4.14 5.28 3.71
N TYR A 105 -2.87 5.07 3.36
CA TYR A 105 -2.41 3.89 2.65
C TYR A 105 -1.62 2.97 3.58
N ARG A 106 -1.85 1.67 3.43
CA ARG A 106 -1.13 0.61 4.12
C ARG A 106 -0.42 -0.25 3.09
N LEU A 107 0.79 -0.66 3.44
CA LEU A 107 1.58 -1.62 2.68
C LEU A 107 1.26 -3.03 3.14
N ARG A 108 0.93 -3.91 2.20
CA ARG A 108 0.56 -5.30 2.45
C ARG A 108 1.27 -6.21 1.47
N LEU A 109 1.68 -7.37 1.97
CA LEU A 109 2.19 -8.45 1.13
C LEU A 109 1.09 -9.47 0.91
N GLU A 110 0.92 -9.88 -0.34
CA GLU A 110 -0.01 -10.92 -0.74
C GLU A 110 0.69 -11.93 -1.63
N GLN A 111 0.35 -13.20 -1.46
CA GLN A 111 0.91 -14.26 -2.30
C GLN A 111 -0.09 -14.64 -3.38
N GLN A 112 0.40 -14.70 -4.62
CA GLN A 112 -0.36 -15.18 -5.78
C GLN A 112 0.49 -16.24 -6.49
N GLY A 113 0.11 -17.51 -6.34
CA GLY A 113 0.91 -18.63 -6.84
C GLY A 113 2.32 -18.64 -6.24
N ASN A 114 3.33 -18.54 -7.11
CA ASN A 114 4.75 -18.48 -6.77
C ASN A 114 5.30 -17.04 -6.70
N ALA A 115 4.44 -16.03 -6.64
CA ALA A 115 4.84 -14.64 -6.47
C ALA A 115 4.34 -14.10 -5.13
N VAL A 116 5.13 -13.23 -4.50
CA VAL A 116 4.69 -12.38 -3.38
C VAL A 116 4.71 -10.94 -3.86
N THR A 117 3.58 -10.27 -3.81
CA THR A 117 3.41 -8.89 -4.28
C THR A 117 3.30 -7.94 -3.09
N LEU A 118 4.05 -6.84 -3.13
CA LEU A 118 3.90 -5.72 -2.23
C LEU A 118 2.91 -4.70 -2.83
N LEU A 119 1.80 -4.51 -2.14
CA LEU A 119 0.69 -3.67 -2.55
C LEU A 119 0.52 -2.52 -1.56
N ALA A 120 0.15 -1.35 -2.06
CA ALA A 120 -0.36 -0.26 -1.24
C ALA A 120 -1.86 -0.09 -1.49
N MET A 121 -2.63 -0.08 -0.39
CA MET A 121 -4.09 -0.09 -0.43
C MET A 121 -4.68 0.76 0.70
N THR A 122 -5.93 1.15 0.57
CA THR A 122 -6.71 1.76 1.65
C THR A 122 -7.86 0.84 2.04
N PRO A 123 -8.42 0.96 3.26
CA PRO A 123 -9.58 0.16 3.66
C PRO A 123 -10.85 0.42 2.83
N THR A 124 -10.92 1.56 2.14
CA THR A 124 -12.14 2.05 1.49
C THR A 124 -12.06 2.12 -0.04
N GLN A 125 -10.86 1.98 -0.62
CA GLN A 125 -10.66 2.01 -2.07
C GLN A 125 -10.20 0.64 -2.57
N PRO A 126 -10.88 0.06 -3.58
CA PRO A 126 -10.52 -1.26 -4.11
C PRO A 126 -9.30 -1.23 -5.04
N THR A 127 -8.82 -0.05 -5.44
CA THR A 127 -7.66 0.03 -6.33
C THR A 127 -6.38 -0.15 -5.53
N GLU A 128 -5.66 -1.23 -5.81
CA GLU A 128 -4.38 -1.55 -5.22
C GLU A 128 -3.25 -0.99 -6.09
N LEU A 129 -2.29 -0.33 -5.47
CA LEU A 129 -1.07 0.12 -6.14
C LEU A 129 -0.01 -0.95 -5.97
N LEU A 130 0.46 -1.50 -7.08
CA LEU A 130 1.60 -2.41 -7.04
C LEU A 130 2.90 -1.63 -6.81
N VAL A 131 3.59 -1.96 -5.73
CA VAL A 131 4.84 -1.32 -5.30
C VAL A 131 6.05 -2.20 -5.61
N GLY A 132 5.90 -3.52 -5.52
CA GLY A 132 6.99 -4.45 -5.77
C GLY A 132 6.54 -5.91 -5.85
N ARG A 133 7.44 -6.79 -6.30
CA ARG A 133 7.19 -8.23 -6.42
C ARG A 133 8.44 -9.04 -6.09
N GLY A 134 8.23 -10.26 -5.62
CA GLY A 134 9.29 -11.24 -5.40
C GLY A 134 8.85 -12.63 -5.84
N THR A 135 9.83 -13.46 -6.19
CA THR A 135 9.59 -14.87 -6.55
C THR A 135 9.74 -15.76 -5.33
N LEU A 136 8.72 -16.57 -5.07
CA LEU A 136 8.71 -17.57 -4.02
C LEU A 136 9.08 -18.95 -4.60
N SER A 137 10.34 -19.35 -4.39
CA SER A 137 10.80 -20.69 -4.72
C SER A 137 10.29 -21.72 -3.71
N GLN A 138 10.36 -21.39 -2.42
CA GLN A 138 9.84 -22.19 -1.32
C GLN A 138 9.53 -21.31 -0.12
N ARG A 139 8.56 -21.72 0.72
CA ARG A 139 8.24 -20.99 1.95
C ARG A 139 9.10 -21.50 3.10
N ASP A 140 10.04 -20.68 3.55
CA ASP A 140 10.98 -20.98 4.63
C ASP A 140 10.84 -19.94 5.75
N ARG A 141 10.75 -20.36 7.02
CA ARG A 141 10.59 -19.44 8.14
C ARG A 141 11.84 -18.62 8.46
N GLU A 142 13.00 -19.07 8.00
CA GLU A 142 14.30 -18.47 8.27
C GLU A 142 14.89 -17.76 7.03
N ALA A 143 14.28 -17.93 5.86
CA ALA A 143 14.69 -17.26 4.63
C ALA A 143 13.52 -16.60 3.91
N PHE A 144 13.72 -15.33 3.57
CA PHE A 144 12.65 -14.42 3.16
C PHE A 144 12.70 -14.17 1.66
N VAL A 145 11.55 -13.86 1.07
CA VAL A 145 11.49 -13.51 -0.35
C VAL A 145 11.96 -12.07 -0.52
N ALA A 146 12.95 -11.84 -1.38
CA ALA A 146 13.32 -10.48 -1.80
C ALA A 146 12.19 -9.87 -2.66
N ILE A 147 11.77 -8.66 -2.30
CA ILE A 147 10.81 -7.87 -3.07
C ILE A 147 11.58 -6.83 -3.86
N GLU A 148 11.56 -6.99 -5.18
CA GLU A 148 12.05 -6.00 -6.12
C GLU A 148 10.97 -4.93 -6.31
N LEU A 149 11.37 -3.66 -6.21
CA LEU A 149 10.44 -2.55 -6.39
C LEU A 149 10.11 -2.38 -7.88
N GLU A 150 8.84 -2.10 -8.17
CA GLU A 150 8.38 -1.86 -9.54
C GLU A 150 9.02 -0.58 -10.11
N PRO A 151 9.14 -0.45 -11.44
CA PRO A 151 9.71 0.74 -12.06
C PRO A 151 9.05 2.04 -11.59
N GLY A 152 9.90 2.99 -11.19
CA GLY A 152 9.49 4.29 -10.63
C GLY A 152 9.27 4.29 -9.12
N TRP A 153 9.38 3.14 -8.46
CA TRP A 153 9.42 3.05 -7.00
C TRP A 153 10.86 2.97 -6.49
N SER A 154 11.13 3.65 -5.38
CA SER A 154 12.41 3.59 -4.67
C SER A 154 12.21 3.81 -3.17
N LEU A 155 13.20 3.40 -2.37
CA LEU A 155 13.23 3.78 -0.96
C LEU A 155 13.79 5.20 -0.81
N GLU A 156 13.16 6.00 0.05
CA GLU A 156 13.64 7.33 0.43
C GLU A 156 13.60 7.50 1.95
N ARG A 157 14.42 8.38 2.50
CA ARG A 157 14.45 8.67 3.94
C ARG A 157 13.58 9.88 4.25
N ARG A 158 12.70 9.76 5.23
CA ARG A 158 11.95 10.89 5.78
C ARG A 158 12.92 11.91 6.39
N ALA A 159 12.68 13.19 6.13
CA ALA A 159 13.43 14.28 6.73
C ALA A 159 12.50 15.38 7.26
N TYR A 160 12.98 16.12 8.26
CA TYR A 160 12.36 17.33 8.77
C TYR A 160 13.40 18.46 8.76
N GLY A 161 13.21 19.45 7.89
CA GLY A 161 14.24 20.43 7.59
C GLY A 161 15.51 19.76 7.05
N SER A 162 16.64 19.97 7.74
CA SER A 162 17.94 19.38 7.38
C SER A 162 18.20 18.01 8.03
N GLN A 163 17.34 17.54 8.92
CA GLN A 163 17.56 16.31 9.69
C GLN A 163 16.84 15.12 9.08
N THR A 164 17.58 14.04 8.81
CA THR A 164 17.00 12.74 8.46
C THR A 164 16.44 12.02 9.68
N LEU A 165 15.31 11.33 9.50
CA LEU A 165 14.65 10.51 10.51
C LEU A 165 14.82 9.01 10.20
N SER A 166 14.52 8.16 11.18
CA SER A 166 14.57 6.70 11.05
C SER A 166 13.38 6.09 10.29
N HIS A 167 12.66 6.87 9.50
CA HIS A 167 11.49 6.40 8.75
C HIS A 167 11.80 6.35 7.26
N VAL A 168 11.42 5.26 6.61
CA VAL A 168 11.66 5.03 5.18
C VAL A 168 10.35 5.11 4.40
N TYR A 169 10.36 5.83 3.29
CA TYR A 169 9.27 5.85 2.33
C TYR A 169 9.50 4.81 1.24
N PHE A 170 8.44 4.10 0.87
CA PHE A 170 8.28 3.59 -0.48
C PHE A 170 7.75 4.75 -1.33
N ALA A 171 8.66 5.34 -2.11
CA ALA A 171 8.44 6.60 -2.80
C ALA A 171 8.19 6.38 -4.30
N ASN A 172 7.33 7.20 -4.89
CA ASN A 172 7.16 7.29 -6.34
C ASN A 172 6.90 8.76 -6.73
N GLY A 173 7.61 9.27 -7.74
CA GLY A 173 7.47 10.66 -8.18
C GLY A 173 6.18 10.96 -8.96
N THR A 174 5.46 9.94 -9.41
CA THR A 174 4.16 10.07 -10.11
C THR A 174 3.08 10.53 -9.13
N SER A 175 2.09 11.32 -9.53
CA SER A 175 1.00 11.70 -8.61
C SER A 175 0.10 10.52 -8.25
N LEU A 176 -0.57 10.59 -7.08
CA LEU A 176 -1.45 9.52 -6.62
C LEU A 176 -2.59 9.24 -7.61
N SER A 177 -3.20 10.28 -8.19
CA SER A 177 -4.27 10.14 -9.18
C SER A 177 -3.80 9.42 -10.45
N GLN A 178 -2.58 9.71 -10.90
CA GLN A 178 -1.98 9.03 -12.06
C GLN A 178 -1.65 7.57 -11.75
N LEU A 179 -1.14 7.25 -10.57
CA LEU A 179 -0.90 5.88 -10.14
C LEU A 179 -2.20 5.07 -10.07
N ILE A 180 -3.27 5.64 -9.49
CA ILE A 180 -4.60 5.02 -9.45
C ILE A 180 -5.10 4.77 -10.87
N ALA A 181 -5.05 5.77 -11.76
CA ALA A 181 -5.49 5.62 -13.15
C ALA A 181 -4.68 4.58 -13.94
N LYS A 182 -3.39 4.39 -13.63
CA LYS A 182 -2.56 3.31 -14.19
C LYS A 182 -3.00 1.95 -13.66
N ALA A 183 -3.22 1.82 -12.35
CA ALA A 183 -3.64 0.58 -11.70
C ALA A 183 -5.03 0.12 -12.19
N SER A 184 -6.00 1.03 -12.29
CA SER A 184 -7.35 0.71 -12.78
C SER A 184 -7.33 0.18 -14.22
N ARG A 185 -6.50 0.76 -15.11
CA ARG A 185 -6.35 0.26 -16.49
C ARG A 185 -5.74 -1.14 -16.56
N GLY A 186 -4.79 -1.45 -15.68
CA GLY A 186 -4.20 -2.79 -15.58
C GLY A 186 -5.20 -3.84 -15.10
N SER A 187 -6.11 -3.46 -14.20
CA SER A 187 -7.18 -4.34 -13.71
C SER A 187 -8.28 -4.57 -14.77
N SER A 188 -8.67 -3.54 -15.53
CA SER A 188 -9.66 -3.67 -16.61
C SER A 188 -9.20 -4.50 -17.82
N GLY A 189 -7.89 -4.70 -18.00
CA GLY A 189 -7.34 -5.54 -19.07
C GLY A 189 -7.50 -7.06 -18.87
N ALA A 190 -7.90 -7.50 -17.67
CA ALA A 190 -8.11 -8.91 -17.34
C ALA A 190 -9.56 -9.39 -17.56
N SER A 191 -10.45 -8.53 -18.08
CA SER A 191 -11.77 -8.95 -18.54
C SER A 191 -11.79 -9.07 -20.06
N THR A 192 -11.53 -10.28 -20.55
CA THR A 192 -11.91 -10.68 -21.91
C THR A 192 -13.39 -10.31 -22.10
N PRO A 193 -13.80 -9.58 -23.14
CA PRO A 193 -15.21 -9.43 -23.42
C PRO A 193 -15.73 -10.84 -23.76
N ALA A 194 -16.57 -11.38 -22.90
CA ALA A 194 -17.38 -12.54 -23.23
C ALA A 194 -18.12 -12.19 -24.53
N ALA A 195 -17.80 -12.91 -25.60
CA ALA A 195 -18.45 -12.76 -26.88
C ALA A 195 -19.97 -12.76 -26.65
N ALA A 196 -20.65 -11.76 -27.22
CA ALA A 196 -22.09 -11.65 -27.21
C ALA A 196 -22.69 -12.94 -27.79
N ALA A 197 -23.13 -13.84 -26.91
CA ALA A 197 -23.92 -14.98 -27.32
C ALA A 197 -25.29 -14.47 -27.74
N ASN A 198 -25.59 -14.62 -29.03
CA ASN A 198 -26.91 -14.42 -29.61
C ASN A 198 -27.96 -15.12 -28.76
N VAL A 199 -28.84 -14.35 -28.13
CA VAL A 199 -29.97 -14.87 -27.37
C VAL A 199 -31.06 -15.25 -28.38
N SER A 200 -30.99 -16.48 -28.89
CA SER A 200 -32.12 -17.10 -29.57
C SER A 200 -33.24 -17.34 -28.57
N LYS A 201 -34.42 -16.81 -28.92
CA LYS A 201 -35.69 -16.82 -28.19
C LYS A 201 -35.96 -18.14 -27.44
N LEU A 202 -35.94 -18.10 -26.12
CA LEU A 202 -36.53 -19.14 -25.27
C LEU A 202 -37.97 -18.75 -24.89
N LYS A 203 -38.84 -19.75 -24.94
CA LYS A 203 -40.30 -19.68 -24.75
C LYS A 203 -40.63 -19.41 -23.26
N PRO A 204 -41.71 -18.67 -22.93
CA PRO A 204 -42.03 -18.36 -21.53
C PRO A 204 -42.47 -19.60 -20.74
N LEU A 205 -41.97 -19.73 -19.51
CA LEU A 205 -42.38 -20.74 -18.53
C LEU A 205 -43.63 -20.24 -17.75
N PRO A 206 -44.52 -21.13 -17.26
CA PRO A 206 -45.73 -20.71 -16.52
C PRO A 206 -45.41 -20.14 -15.13
N PRO A 207 -46.31 -19.31 -14.55
CA PRO A 207 -46.08 -18.69 -13.25
C PRO A 207 -46.19 -19.69 -12.10
N GLN A 208 -45.24 -19.61 -11.16
CA GLN A 208 -45.22 -20.39 -9.93
C GLN A 208 -45.75 -19.53 -8.76
N PRO A 209 -46.63 -20.07 -7.89
CA PRO A 209 -47.27 -19.30 -6.81
C PRO A 209 -46.29 -19.02 -5.66
N GLY A 210 -46.53 -17.87 -5.00
CA GLY A 210 -45.61 -17.23 -4.08
C GLY A 210 -45.31 -17.96 -2.77
N SER A 211 -44.21 -17.56 -2.16
CA SER A 211 -43.91 -17.79 -0.74
C SER A 211 -43.35 -16.50 -0.18
N GLY A 212 -44.01 -15.99 0.86
CA GLY A 212 -43.71 -14.72 1.51
C GLY A 212 -42.41 -14.74 2.34
N PRO A 213 -42.11 -13.64 3.04
CA PRO A 213 -40.85 -13.47 3.76
C PRO A 213 -40.72 -14.43 4.95
N ILE A 214 -39.54 -15.03 5.06
CA ILE A 214 -39.12 -15.90 6.16
C ILE A 214 -39.01 -15.04 7.44
N ALA A 215 -39.75 -15.41 8.49
CA ALA A 215 -39.63 -14.79 9.80
C ALA A 215 -38.38 -15.30 10.52
N LEU A 216 -37.49 -14.38 10.91
CA LEU A 216 -36.34 -14.67 11.78
C LEU A 216 -36.83 -14.89 13.22
N GLN A 217 -36.57 -16.07 13.77
CA GLN A 217 -36.79 -16.33 15.20
C GLN A 217 -35.66 -15.72 16.03
N VAL A 218 -36.01 -14.79 16.91
CA VAL A 218 -35.10 -14.17 17.88
C VAL A 218 -35.05 -15.06 19.13
N ILE A 219 -33.87 -15.57 19.46
CA ILE A 219 -33.64 -16.34 20.70
C ILE A 219 -33.44 -15.33 21.84
N PRO A 220 -34.24 -15.36 22.92
CA PRO A 220 -34.09 -14.44 24.03
C PRO A 220 -32.83 -14.76 24.85
N PHE A 221 -32.00 -13.73 25.04
CA PHE A 221 -30.88 -13.72 25.99
C PHE A 221 -31.44 -13.70 27.42
N LYS A 222 -30.95 -14.61 28.28
CA LYS A 222 -31.22 -14.57 29.73
C LYS A 222 -30.00 -13.98 30.45
N PRO A 223 -30.21 -13.04 31.40
CA PRO A 223 -29.14 -12.43 32.19
C PRO A 223 -28.51 -13.40 33.20
#